data_AF-A0A924UJ26-F1
#
_entry.id   AF-A0A924UJ26-F1
#
_cell.length_a   1.000
_cell.length_b   1.000
_cell.length_c   1.000
_cell.angle_alpha   90.00
_cell.angle_beta   90.00
_cell.angle_gamma   90.00
#
_symmetry.space_group_name_H-M   'P 1'
#
loop_
_entity.id
_entity.type
_entity.pdbx_description
1 polymer ?
#
loop_
_entity_poly.entity_id
_entity_poly.type
_entity_poly.pdbx_seq_one_letter_code
_entity_poly.pdbx_strand_id
1 'polypeptide(L)'
;MKNILQNQKKSSKNLIIVVSTLAIFAGCAPKNSVSVDKAGQGITDALGCAKLTSNVYDSMYELLETEKTVPLASDVKDSVQKKLSALKKSSKFDEQKIEKINQIQAELFKSIDLMFADAAKNPNIDWQQQIEKLIEYEMEDQSSTEIVQTNSRLKSSFEQVKTLSAELEVPCQTVDSETKAAKVNASAAKMAKGINMVFATAYQSCRVLDLPPMTSATPNVVGITRTGTHADGVGGKRQVTDLKAVQSTHYYIRGLATESSCLPVKNNPLIYDYGGKPYSSGNTLNFFKNSGSGTSAMGVDCSGFVSSAIAVAGLRYKPGLANKPIFANQGARKFMNAKDSGFTCFDNVTVTPTTSLEPGDILGVKGHVLTVDQLGSDPFSLKDMKSASDCSSINYRNFDIVVAQSSPSKNGIGINKFAARDYLSESGKMKTAFVEMGKAACLAKFQNKSIKPANSEWGFIRHKGTAECIAPRVTMVGETCTQACL
;
A
#
# COMPACT_ATOMS: atom_id res chain seq x y z
N MET A 1 -28.96 66.57 40.91
CA MET A 1 -29.30 68.02 40.88
C MET A 1 -28.95 68.56 39.49
N LYS A 2 -29.95 69.07 38.76
CA LYS A 2 -29.94 70.12 37.71
C LYS A 2 -28.88 70.03 36.59
N ASN A 3 -29.26 69.67 35.36
CA ASN A 3 -29.87 70.51 34.28
C ASN A 3 -28.87 71.39 33.52
N ILE A 4 -28.89 71.28 32.17
CA ILE A 4 -29.00 72.34 31.12
C ILE A 4 -28.60 71.67 29.77
N LEU A 5 -29.55 71.28 28.90
CA LEU A 5 -30.17 72.05 27.80
C LEU A 5 -29.19 72.50 26.68
N GLN A 6 -29.34 71.96 25.45
CA GLN A 6 -29.97 72.70 24.34
C GLN A 6 -30.11 71.90 23.02
N ASN A 7 -31.33 72.01 22.48
CA ASN A 7 -31.81 71.75 21.13
C ASN A 7 -30.86 72.10 19.96
N GLN A 8 -30.87 71.28 18.90
CA GLN A 8 -31.07 71.80 17.53
C GLN A 8 -31.87 70.85 16.62
N LYS A 9 -32.79 71.52 15.91
CA LYS A 9 -33.78 71.13 14.89
C LYS A 9 -33.25 70.39 13.66
N LYS A 10 -34.11 69.47 13.17
CA LYS A 10 -34.57 69.23 11.78
C LYS A 10 -33.55 69.36 10.62
N SER A 11 -33.32 68.24 9.94
CA SER A 11 -33.43 68.19 8.47
C SER A 11 -33.66 66.77 7.99
N SER A 12 -34.91 66.46 7.66
CA SER A 12 -35.32 65.24 6.96
C SER A 12 -34.97 65.37 5.47
N LYS A 13 -33.88 64.73 5.05
CA LYS A 13 -33.64 64.41 3.63
C LYS A 13 -33.76 62.91 3.46
N ASN A 14 -34.80 62.51 2.74
CA ASN A 14 -34.96 61.15 2.22
C ASN A 14 -33.76 60.84 1.32
N LEU A 15 -32.83 60.05 1.83
CA LEU A 15 -31.80 59.39 1.04
C LEU A 15 -32.23 57.92 0.91
N ILE A 16 -32.88 57.61 -0.20
CA ILE A 16 -33.10 56.22 -0.64
C ILE A 16 -31.72 55.69 -1.03
N ILE A 17 -31.04 55.05 -0.09
CA ILE A 17 -29.87 54.23 -0.38
C ILE A 17 -30.41 52.93 -0.95
N VAL A 18 -30.39 52.81 -2.28
CA VAL A 18 -30.47 51.52 -2.96
C VAL A 18 -29.19 50.77 -2.60
N VAL A 19 -29.25 49.96 -1.55
CA VAL A 19 -28.23 48.96 -1.25
C VAL A 19 -28.36 47.90 -2.33
N SER A 20 -27.65 48.08 -3.45
CA SER A 20 -27.34 46.98 -4.37
C SER A 20 -26.48 45.99 -3.59
N THR A 21 -27.13 44.99 -3.01
CA THR A 21 -26.52 43.73 -2.61
C THR A 21 -25.95 43.09 -3.87
N LEU A 22 -24.71 43.45 -4.23
CA LEU A 22 -23.86 42.59 -5.04
C LEU A 22 -23.63 41.33 -4.20
N ALA A 23 -24.57 40.39 -4.32
CA ALA A 23 -24.32 39.00 -4.05
C ALA A 23 -23.22 38.59 -5.03
N ILE A 24 -21.97 38.75 -4.62
CA ILE A 24 -20.84 38.07 -5.22
C ILE A 24 -21.15 36.60 -4.95
N PHE A 25 -21.89 35.98 -5.86
CA PHE A 25 -21.84 34.54 -6.08
C PHE A 25 -20.39 34.28 -6.47
N ALA A 26 -19.52 34.18 -5.46
CA ALA A 26 -18.30 33.40 -5.58
C ALA A 26 -18.80 31.98 -5.83
N GLY A 27 -19.16 31.72 -7.08
CA GLY A 27 -19.46 30.39 -7.54
C GLY A 27 -18.26 29.57 -7.12
N CYS A 28 -18.49 28.65 -6.18
CA CYS A 28 -17.49 27.70 -5.75
C CYS A 28 -17.09 26.91 -6.99
N ALA A 29 -16.12 27.43 -7.75
CA ALA A 29 -15.48 26.66 -8.80
C ALA A 29 -15.03 25.37 -8.10
N PRO A 30 -15.48 24.20 -8.57
CA PRO A 30 -15.22 22.95 -7.89
C PRO A 30 -13.71 22.83 -7.67
N LYS A 31 -13.32 22.69 -6.39
CA LYS A 31 -11.92 22.73 -5.93
C LYS A 31 -11.03 21.69 -6.61
N ASN A 32 -11.62 20.74 -7.34
CA ASN A 32 -10.96 19.54 -7.86
C ASN A 32 -10.58 19.67 -9.35
N SER A 33 -10.79 20.82 -9.99
CA SER A 33 -10.70 20.92 -11.46
C SER A 33 -9.28 20.69 -12.03
N VAL A 34 -8.20 21.01 -11.29
CA VAL A 34 -6.83 20.92 -11.82
C VAL A 34 -6.32 19.47 -11.87
N SER A 35 -6.48 18.71 -10.80
CA SER A 35 -6.08 17.29 -10.75
C SER A 35 -6.94 16.43 -11.67
N VAL A 36 -8.24 16.72 -11.78
CA VAL A 36 -9.15 16.06 -12.72
C VAL A 36 -8.78 16.39 -14.17
N ASP A 37 -8.41 17.64 -14.49
CA ASP A 37 -7.89 18.01 -15.82
C ASP A 37 -6.56 17.29 -16.12
N LYS A 38 -5.67 17.18 -15.11
CA LYS A 38 -4.41 16.41 -15.21
C LYS A 38 -4.65 14.91 -15.43
N ALA A 39 -5.59 14.31 -14.72
CA ALA A 39 -5.94 12.91 -14.89
C ALA A 39 -6.51 12.63 -16.30
N GLY A 40 -7.43 13.49 -16.78
CA GLY A 40 -7.96 13.38 -18.15
C GLY A 40 -6.88 13.59 -19.22
N GLN A 41 -5.91 14.46 -18.95
CA GLN A 41 -4.72 14.61 -19.80
C GLN A 41 -3.90 13.30 -19.81
N GLY A 42 -3.53 12.75 -18.65
CA GLY A 42 -2.75 11.52 -18.55
C GLY A 42 -3.41 10.32 -19.22
N ILE A 43 -4.73 10.19 -19.10
CA ILE A 43 -5.53 9.16 -19.78
C ILE A 43 -5.46 9.32 -21.31
N THR A 44 -5.56 10.55 -21.80
CA THR A 44 -5.54 10.84 -23.24
C THR A 44 -4.13 10.67 -23.83
N ASP A 45 -3.11 11.08 -23.08
CA ASP A 45 -1.69 10.93 -23.45
C ASP A 45 -1.27 9.46 -23.53
N ALA A 46 -1.96 8.57 -22.82
CA ALA A 46 -1.73 7.14 -22.81
C ALA A 46 -2.21 6.41 -24.08
N LEU A 47 -3.05 7.03 -24.93
CA LEU A 47 -3.62 6.36 -26.12
C LEU A 47 -2.56 5.84 -27.08
N GLY A 48 -1.45 6.57 -27.24
CA GLY A 48 -0.34 6.18 -28.11
C GLY A 48 0.65 5.19 -27.50
N CYS A 49 0.45 4.77 -26.24
CA CYS A 49 1.48 4.11 -25.45
C CYS A 49 1.30 2.60 -25.37
N ALA A 50 2.40 1.85 -25.39
CA ALA A 50 2.38 0.40 -25.22
C ALA A 50 1.75 -0.04 -23.88
N LYS A 51 1.88 0.82 -22.86
CA LYS A 51 1.38 0.61 -21.48
C LYS A 51 0.09 1.38 -21.18
N LEU A 52 -0.75 1.59 -22.19
CA LEU A 52 -2.01 2.34 -22.08
C LEU A 52 -2.79 2.05 -20.79
N THR A 53 -3.09 0.78 -20.52
CA THR A 53 -3.87 0.38 -19.33
C THR A 53 -3.21 0.82 -18.03
N SER A 54 -1.90 0.60 -17.88
CA SER A 54 -1.18 0.94 -16.65
C SER A 54 -1.08 2.45 -16.44
N ASN A 55 -0.92 3.22 -17.52
CA ASN A 55 -0.90 4.68 -17.47
C ASN A 55 -2.27 5.29 -17.11
N VAL A 56 -3.37 4.65 -17.52
CA VAL A 56 -4.72 5.03 -17.09
C VAL A 56 -4.88 4.80 -15.59
N TYR A 57 -4.45 3.65 -15.05
CA TYR A 57 -4.45 3.42 -13.60
C TYR A 57 -3.58 4.44 -12.86
N ASP A 58 -2.37 4.74 -13.37
CA ASP A 58 -1.48 5.74 -12.77
C ASP A 58 -2.11 7.13 -12.69
N SER A 59 -2.86 7.52 -13.73
CA SER A 59 -3.61 8.77 -13.73
C SER A 59 -4.71 8.81 -12.65
N MET A 60 -5.37 7.67 -12.40
CA MET A 60 -6.39 7.56 -11.34
C MET A 60 -5.77 7.52 -9.94
N TYR A 61 -4.63 6.85 -9.77
CA TYR A 61 -3.90 6.85 -8.51
C TYR A 61 -3.45 8.26 -8.14
N GLU A 62 -2.82 8.98 -9.09
CA GLU A 62 -2.37 10.35 -8.87
C GLU A 62 -3.54 11.29 -8.52
N LEU A 63 -4.68 11.12 -9.19
CA LEU A 63 -5.90 11.87 -8.90
C LEU A 63 -6.37 11.66 -7.46
N LEU A 64 -6.56 10.41 -7.03
CA LEU A 64 -7.04 10.08 -5.69
C LEU A 64 -6.04 10.49 -4.60
N GLU A 65 -4.74 10.33 -4.85
CA GLU A 65 -3.70 10.75 -3.92
C GLU A 65 -3.61 12.26 -3.76
N THR A 66 -3.86 13.02 -4.84
CA THR A 66 -3.83 14.49 -4.82
C THR A 66 -5.07 15.06 -4.15
N GLU A 67 -6.24 14.57 -4.53
CA GLU A 67 -7.52 15.12 -4.04
C GLU A 67 -7.87 14.67 -2.62
N LYS A 68 -7.33 13.53 -2.17
CA LYS A 68 -7.68 12.92 -0.86
C LYS A 68 -9.20 12.79 -0.65
N THR A 69 -9.93 12.70 -1.76
CA THR A 69 -11.38 12.49 -1.85
C THR A 69 -11.64 11.70 -3.13
N VAL A 70 -12.80 11.04 -3.21
CA VAL A 70 -13.20 10.31 -4.41
C VAL A 70 -13.95 11.27 -5.34
N PRO A 71 -13.39 11.64 -6.50
CA PRO A 71 -14.08 12.52 -7.44
C PRO A 71 -15.28 11.83 -8.08
N LEU A 72 -16.19 12.62 -8.65
CA LEU A 72 -17.27 12.07 -9.46
C LEU A 72 -16.71 11.53 -10.78
N ALA A 73 -17.19 10.36 -11.19
CA ALA A 73 -16.83 9.77 -12.49
C ALA A 73 -17.16 10.71 -13.66
N SER A 74 -18.24 11.49 -13.56
CA SER A 74 -18.62 12.51 -14.56
C SER A 74 -17.52 13.54 -14.77
N ASP A 75 -16.88 14.02 -13.71
CA ASP A 75 -15.88 15.09 -13.81
C ASP A 75 -14.64 14.59 -14.56
N VAL A 76 -14.24 13.34 -14.31
CA VAL A 76 -13.15 12.68 -15.03
C VAL A 76 -13.52 12.44 -16.49
N LYS A 77 -14.76 12.01 -16.77
CA LYS A 77 -15.25 11.84 -18.15
C LYS A 77 -15.29 13.15 -18.93
N ASP A 78 -15.78 14.23 -18.33
CA ASP A 78 -15.83 15.56 -18.95
C ASP A 78 -14.43 16.06 -19.29
N SER A 79 -13.48 15.85 -18.37
CA SER A 79 -12.06 16.13 -18.60
C SER A 79 -11.51 15.35 -19.80
N VAL A 80 -11.70 14.02 -19.83
CA VAL A 80 -11.27 13.17 -20.96
C VAL A 80 -11.91 13.62 -22.28
N GLN A 81 -13.22 13.89 -22.31
CA GLN A 81 -13.91 14.37 -23.52
C GLN A 81 -13.34 15.69 -24.01
N LYS A 82 -13.04 16.63 -23.12
CA LYS A 82 -12.41 17.91 -23.47
C LYS A 82 -11.05 17.68 -24.13
N LYS A 83 -10.22 16.77 -23.60
CA LYS A 83 -8.90 16.44 -24.17
C LYS A 83 -9.01 15.72 -25.52
N LEU A 84 -9.91 14.74 -25.65
CA LEU A 84 -10.15 14.08 -26.93
C LEU A 84 -10.70 15.04 -27.99
N SER A 85 -11.54 16.00 -27.60
CA SER A 85 -12.04 17.04 -28.50
C SER A 85 -10.91 17.97 -28.98
N ALA A 86 -9.94 18.27 -28.12
CA ALA A 86 -8.73 19.01 -28.51
C ALA A 86 -7.82 18.18 -29.44
N LEU A 87 -7.70 16.88 -29.19
CA LEU A 87 -6.96 15.95 -30.05
C LEU A 87 -7.58 15.89 -31.47
N LYS A 88 -8.91 15.79 -31.58
CA LYS A 88 -9.65 15.87 -32.86
C LYS A 88 -9.39 17.15 -33.64
N LYS A 89 -9.22 18.28 -32.94
CA LYS A 89 -8.97 19.60 -33.57
C LYS A 89 -7.52 19.81 -33.98
N SER A 90 -6.58 19.28 -33.21
CA SER A 90 -5.13 19.49 -33.42
C SER A 90 -4.53 18.56 -34.46
N SER A 91 -5.08 17.36 -34.59
CA SER A 91 -4.64 16.37 -35.57
C SER A 91 -5.59 16.44 -36.76
N LYS A 92 -5.07 16.61 -37.99
CA LYS A 92 -5.88 16.63 -39.23
C LYS A 92 -6.44 15.24 -39.55
N PHE A 93 -7.23 14.68 -38.64
CA PHE A 93 -7.84 13.37 -38.76
C PHE A 93 -8.97 13.41 -39.80
N ASP A 94 -9.01 12.36 -40.62
CA ASP A 94 -10.16 12.11 -41.49
C ASP A 94 -11.38 11.65 -40.67
N GLU A 95 -12.52 11.53 -41.34
CA GLU A 95 -13.79 11.12 -40.73
C GLU A 95 -13.70 9.73 -40.06
N GLN A 96 -12.92 8.80 -40.64
CA GLN A 96 -12.74 7.46 -40.09
C GLN A 96 -11.96 7.49 -38.76
N LYS A 97 -10.87 8.27 -38.69
CA LYS A 97 -10.10 8.47 -37.46
C LYS A 97 -10.93 9.22 -36.41
N ILE A 98 -11.75 10.19 -36.79
CA ILE A 98 -12.68 10.87 -35.86
C ILE A 98 -13.67 9.87 -35.25
N GLU A 99 -14.22 8.96 -36.04
CA GLU A 99 -15.14 7.94 -35.56
C GLU A 99 -14.47 6.97 -34.59
N LYS A 100 -13.23 6.55 -34.86
CA LYS A 100 -12.43 5.75 -33.92
C LYS A 100 -12.20 6.49 -32.59
N ILE A 101 -12.00 7.81 -32.60
CA ILE A 101 -11.88 8.59 -31.36
C ILE A 101 -13.20 8.60 -30.58
N ASN A 102 -14.35 8.65 -31.25
CA ASN A 102 -15.65 8.54 -30.58
C ASN A 102 -15.80 7.17 -29.89
N GLN A 103 -15.37 6.10 -30.55
CA GLN A 103 -15.40 4.74 -29.98
C GLN A 103 -14.43 4.59 -28.80
N ILE A 104 -13.21 5.13 -28.91
CA ILE A 104 -12.25 5.22 -27.80
C ILE A 104 -12.87 5.98 -26.62
N GLN A 105 -13.51 7.12 -26.86
CA GLN A 105 -14.17 7.89 -25.82
C GLN A 105 -15.23 7.05 -25.09
N ALA A 106 -16.08 6.33 -25.82
CA ALA A 106 -17.12 5.50 -25.24
C ALA A 106 -16.55 4.36 -24.37
N GLU A 107 -15.52 3.67 -24.83
CA GLU A 107 -14.88 2.60 -24.05
C GLU A 107 -14.07 3.14 -22.85
N LEU A 108 -13.39 4.28 -22.98
CA LEU A 108 -12.78 4.95 -21.82
C LEU A 108 -13.83 5.35 -20.78
N PHE A 109 -14.97 5.88 -21.20
CA PHE A 109 -16.06 6.27 -20.29
C PHE A 109 -16.61 5.08 -19.52
N LYS A 110 -16.84 3.97 -20.21
CA LYS A 110 -17.23 2.70 -19.60
C LYS A 110 -16.18 2.19 -18.62
N SER A 111 -14.90 2.30 -18.95
CA SER A 111 -13.80 1.94 -18.05
C SER A 111 -13.78 2.80 -16.79
N ILE A 112 -13.94 4.12 -16.93
CA ILE A 112 -14.04 5.06 -15.81
C ILE A 112 -15.25 4.73 -14.93
N ASP A 113 -16.42 4.48 -15.52
CA ASP A 113 -17.62 4.12 -14.77
C ASP A 113 -17.43 2.81 -13.98
N LEU A 114 -16.75 1.81 -14.56
CA LEU A 114 -16.39 0.58 -13.87
C LEU A 114 -15.40 0.82 -12.72
N MET A 115 -14.38 1.65 -12.95
CA MET A 115 -13.37 2.00 -11.96
C MET A 115 -13.98 2.68 -10.72
N PHE A 116 -15.02 3.50 -10.90
CA PHE A 116 -15.71 4.21 -9.82
C PHE A 116 -17.03 3.57 -9.39
N ALA A 117 -17.34 2.35 -9.85
CA ALA A 117 -18.63 1.69 -9.60
C ALA A 117 -18.90 1.47 -8.11
N ASP A 118 -17.87 1.09 -7.33
CA ASP A 118 -18.00 0.88 -5.89
C ASP A 118 -18.28 2.19 -5.13
N ALA A 119 -17.63 3.29 -5.53
CA ALA A 119 -17.89 4.61 -4.98
C ALA A 119 -19.30 5.12 -5.29
N ALA A 120 -19.80 4.84 -6.49
CA ALA A 120 -21.17 5.18 -6.86
C ALA A 120 -22.21 4.42 -6.02
N LYS A 121 -21.93 3.15 -5.67
CA LYS A 121 -22.81 2.33 -4.83
C LYS A 121 -22.68 2.63 -3.33
N ASN A 122 -21.49 3.05 -2.89
CA ASN A 122 -21.18 3.31 -1.49
C ASN A 122 -20.57 4.71 -1.32
N PRO A 123 -21.38 5.72 -0.99
CA PRO A 123 -20.91 7.11 -0.82
C PRO A 123 -19.97 7.28 0.38
N ASN A 124 -19.85 6.28 1.25
CA ASN A 124 -18.91 6.30 2.38
C ASN A 124 -17.54 5.71 2.03
N ILE A 125 -17.32 5.27 0.78
CA ILE A 125 -15.98 4.86 0.37
C ILE A 125 -15.04 6.06 0.44
N ASP A 126 -13.93 5.91 1.16
CA ASP A 126 -12.89 6.93 1.14
C ASP A 126 -11.92 6.73 -0.03
N TRP A 127 -11.04 7.71 -0.24
CA TRP A 127 -10.07 7.67 -1.33
C TRP A 127 -9.04 6.53 -1.20
N GLN A 128 -8.74 6.06 0.02
CA GLN A 128 -7.80 4.97 0.25
C GLN A 128 -8.43 3.64 -0.15
N GLN A 129 -9.67 3.42 0.27
CA GLN A 129 -10.47 2.26 -0.13
C GLN A 129 -10.65 2.23 -1.65
N GLN A 130 -10.88 3.38 -2.28
CA GLN A 130 -10.96 3.47 -3.74
C GLN A 130 -9.61 3.15 -4.42
N ILE A 131 -8.47 3.59 -3.87
CA ILE A 131 -7.15 3.17 -4.36
C ILE A 131 -6.97 1.66 -4.23
N GLU A 132 -7.34 1.07 -3.08
CA GLU A 132 -7.29 -0.39 -2.89
C GLU A 132 -8.12 -1.12 -3.96
N LYS A 133 -9.31 -0.62 -4.29
CA LYS A 133 -10.14 -1.17 -5.39
C LYS A 133 -9.47 -1.09 -6.74
N LEU A 134 -8.89 0.05 -7.08
CA LEU A 134 -8.16 0.18 -8.34
C LEU A 134 -6.93 -0.74 -8.40
N ILE A 135 -6.26 -0.97 -7.28
CA ILE A 135 -5.17 -1.94 -7.19
C ILE A 135 -5.70 -3.37 -7.38
N GLU A 136 -6.83 -3.73 -6.77
CA GLU A 136 -7.49 -5.03 -7.00
C GLU A 136 -7.80 -5.24 -8.49
N TYR A 137 -8.21 -4.17 -9.19
CA TYR A 137 -8.50 -4.25 -10.61
C TYR A 137 -7.24 -4.38 -11.47
N GLU A 138 -6.21 -3.57 -11.24
CA GLU A 138 -4.95 -3.65 -11.99
C GLU A 138 -4.22 -5.00 -11.74
N MET A 139 -4.32 -5.55 -10.53
CA MET A 139 -3.75 -6.85 -10.16
C MET A 139 -4.52 -8.05 -10.72
N GLU A 140 -5.69 -7.82 -11.32
CA GLU A 140 -6.64 -8.87 -11.69
C GLU A 140 -6.96 -9.81 -10.51
N ASP A 141 -7.27 -9.23 -9.36
CA ASP A 141 -7.64 -9.98 -8.16
C ASP A 141 -8.81 -10.96 -8.43
N GLN A 142 -8.73 -12.15 -7.82
CA GLN A 142 -9.64 -13.28 -8.03
C GLN A 142 -10.45 -13.63 -6.77
N SER A 143 -10.45 -12.77 -5.76
CA SER A 143 -10.94 -13.08 -4.41
C SER A 143 -12.46 -12.98 -4.30
N SER A 144 -13.13 -12.38 -5.29
CA SER A 144 -14.58 -12.34 -5.39
C SER A 144 -15.06 -12.36 -6.84
N THR A 145 -16.24 -12.93 -7.06
CA THR A 145 -16.88 -12.97 -8.39
C THR A 145 -17.12 -11.57 -8.95
N GLU A 146 -17.47 -10.60 -8.12
CA GLU A 146 -17.73 -9.22 -8.56
C GLU A 146 -16.46 -8.53 -9.08
N ILE A 147 -15.33 -8.73 -8.39
CA ILE A 147 -14.02 -8.22 -8.84
C ILE A 147 -13.63 -8.89 -10.16
N VAL A 148 -13.75 -10.22 -10.26
CA VAL A 148 -13.43 -10.96 -11.50
C VAL A 148 -14.26 -10.48 -12.69
N GLN A 149 -15.56 -10.27 -12.49
CA GLN A 149 -16.44 -9.76 -13.54
C GLN A 149 -16.08 -8.34 -13.96
N THR A 150 -15.74 -7.47 -13.00
CA THR A 150 -15.32 -6.09 -13.27
C THR A 150 -13.99 -6.08 -14.03
N ASN A 151 -13.02 -6.88 -13.61
CA ASN A 151 -11.73 -7.06 -14.30
C ASN A 151 -11.91 -7.56 -15.73
N SER A 152 -12.79 -8.52 -15.96
CA SER A 152 -13.08 -9.01 -17.31
C SER A 152 -13.65 -7.91 -18.21
N ARG A 153 -14.51 -7.04 -17.68
CA ARG A 153 -15.10 -5.91 -18.43
C ARG A 153 -14.08 -4.81 -18.69
N LEU A 154 -13.29 -4.44 -17.68
CA LEU A 154 -12.18 -3.48 -17.81
C LEU A 154 -11.16 -3.94 -18.84
N LYS A 155 -10.73 -5.21 -18.76
CA LYS A 155 -9.79 -5.80 -19.72
C LYS A 155 -10.34 -5.75 -21.14
N SER A 156 -11.58 -6.17 -21.35
CA SER A 156 -12.24 -6.11 -22.66
C SER A 156 -12.27 -4.67 -23.21
N SER A 157 -12.63 -3.71 -22.36
CA SER A 157 -12.69 -2.29 -22.73
C SER A 157 -11.31 -1.73 -23.08
N PHE A 158 -10.28 -2.02 -22.29
CA PHE A 158 -8.93 -1.56 -22.56
C PHE A 158 -8.31 -2.19 -23.81
N GLU A 159 -8.59 -3.47 -24.11
CA GLU A 159 -8.13 -4.09 -25.36
C GLU A 159 -8.79 -3.44 -26.59
N GLN A 160 -10.06 -3.04 -26.50
CA GLN A 160 -10.73 -2.28 -27.56
C GLN A 160 -10.10 -0.90 -27.72
N VAL A 161 -9.88 -0.16 -26.63
CA VAL A 161 -9.20 1.14 -26.68
C VAL A 161 -7.81 1.01 -27.29
N LYS A 162 -7.03 0.00 -26.90
CA LYS A 162 -5.68 -0.25 -27.42
C LYS A 162 -5.70 -0.56 -28.93
N THR A 163 -6.63 -1.39 -29.37
CA THR A 163 -6.80 -1.73 -30.80
C THR A 163 -7.13 -0.47 -31.61
N LEU A 164 -8.14 0.29 -31.19
CA LEU A 164 -8.55 1.51 -31.86
C LEU A 164 -7.44 2.57 -31.86
N SER A 165 -6.70 2.70 -30.76
CA SER A 165 -5.65 3.72 -30.62
C SER A 165 -4.43 3.41 -31.48
N ALA A 166 -4.09 2.12 -31.65
CA ALA A 166 -3.00 1.70 -32.54
C ALA A 166 -3.27 2.13 -34.01
N GLU A 167 -4.54 2.16 -34.43
CA GLU A 167 -4.95 2.59 -35.77
C GLU A 167 -5.01 4.11 -35.96
N LEU A 168 -4.94 4.89 -34.88
CA LEU A 168 -4.92 6.36 -34.94
C LEU A 168 -3.53 6.93 -35.19
N GLU A 169 -2.47 6.16 -34.88
CA GLU A 169 -1.07 6.58 -34.95
C GLU A 169 -0.78 7.80 -34.04
N VAL A 170 -1.48 7.91 -32.91
CA VAL A 170 -1.19 8.96 -31.92
C VAL A 170 0.16 8.67 -31.27
N PRO A 171 1.10 9.63 -31.24
CA PRO A 171 2.38 9.41 -30.55
C PRO A 171 2.14 9.24 -29.05
N CYS A 172 2.87 8.32 -28.43
CA CYS A 172 2.91 8.23 -26.98
C CYS A 172 3.53 9.52 -26.40
N GLN A 173 2.76 10.26 -25.61
CA GLN A 173 3.23 11.50 -24.96
C GLN A 173 3.79 11.22 -23.55
N THR A 174 3.59 10.02 -23.02
CA THR A 174 4.17 9.64 -21.74
C THR A 174 5.61 9.21 -21.93
N VAL A 175 6.52 9.79 -21.13
CA VAL A 175 7.92 9.34 -21.11
C VAL A 175 7.94 7.96 -20.47
N ASP A 176 7.98 6.91 -21.30
CA ASP A 176 8.20 5.55 -20.83
C ASP A 176 9.60 5.48 -20.20
N SER A 177 9.68 5.77 -18.90
CA SER A 177 10.89 5.53 -18.10
C SER A 177 11.02 4.03 -17.84
N GLU A 178 11.11 3.23 -18.89
CA GLU A 178 11.63 1.87 -18.79
C GLU A 178 13.13 1.95 -18.53
N THR A 179 13.46 2.13 -17.26
CA THR A 179 14.80 1.88 -16.79
C THR A 179 15.06 0.39 -17.03
N LYS A 180 15.91 0.06 -18.01
CA LYS A 180 16.30 -1.32 -18.31
C LYS A 180 16.66 -2.01 -17.00
N ALA A 181 15.87 -3.02 -16.63
CA ALA A 181 16.12 -3.77 -15.41
C ALA A 181 17.54 -4.36 -15.49
N ALA A 182 18.38 -4.02 -14.53
CA ALA A 182 19.68 -4.67 -14.40
C ALA A 182 19.46 -6.19 -14.28
N LYS A 183 20.34 -7.00 -14.86
CA LYS A 183 20.31 -8.46 -14.67
C LYS A 183 20.58 -8.75 -13.19
N VAL A 184 19.54 -9.05 -12.41
CA VAL A 184 19.67 -9.38 -10.98
C VAL A 184 19.37 -10.86 -10.75
N ASN A 185 20.40 -11.62 -10.34
CA ASN A 185 20.27 -13.02 -9.91
C ASN A 185 19.17 -13.17 -8.86
N ALA A 186 18.32 -14.18 -9.02
CA ALA A 186 17.03 -14.25 -8.35
C ALA A 186 16.98 -15.39 -7.32
N SER A 187 16.71 -15.06 -6.06
CA SER A 187 16.49 -16.02 -4.97
C SER A 187 15.65 -15.39 -3.85
N ALA A 188 15.12 -16.23 -2.95
CA ALA A 188 14.40 -15.84 -1.72
C ALA A 188 15.15 -14.80 -0.85
N ALA A 189 16.47 -14.69 -1.02
CA ALA A 189 17.27 -13.62 -0.43
C ALA A 189 16.75 -12.21 -0.76
N LYS A 190 15.97 -12.04 -1.84
CA LYS A 190 15.41 -10.74 -2.21
C LYS A 190 14.36 -10.22 -1.24
N MET A 191 13.44 -11.05 -0.75
CA MET A 191 12.41 -10.56 0.19
C MET A 191 13.01 -10.24 1.55
N ALA A 192 13.90 -11.11 2.06
CA ALA A 192 14.68 -10.83 3.27
C ALA A 192 15.53 -9.55 3.14
N LYS A 193 16.14 -9.32 1.97
CA LYS A 193 16.83 -8.05 1.66
C LYS A 193 15.86 -6.88 1.68
N GLY A 194 14.68 -6.99 1.07
CA GLY A 194 13.66 -5.94 1.10
C GLY A 194 13.22 -5.58 2.51
N ILE A 195 13.02 -6.59 3.37
CA ILE A 195 12.72 -6.42 4.80
C ILE A 195 13.83 -5.60 5.46
N ASN A 196 15.09 -6.01 5.31
CA ASN A 196 16.23 -5.28 5.89
C ASN A 196 16.39 -3.86 5.34
N MET A 197 16.14 -3.65 4.04
CA MET A 197 16.15 -2.32 3.42
C MET A 197 15.13 -1.40 4.06
N VAL A 198 13.86 -1.82 4.15
CA VAL A 198 12.80 -1.03 4.80
C VAL A 198 13.16 -0.80 6.26
N PHE A 199 13.62 -1.83 6.95
CA PHE A 199 13.93 -1.78 8.36
C PHE A 199 15.03 -0.78 8.70
N ALA A 200 16.18 -0.90 8.04
CA ALA A 200 17.30 0.01 8.23
C ALA A 200 16.92 1.44 7.83
N THR A 201 16.26 1.60 6.68
CA THR A 201 15.92 2.93 6.15
C THR A 201 14.90 3.64 7.04
N ALA A 202 13.82 2.99 7.46
CA ALA A 202 12.83 3.60 8.33
C ALA A 202 13.40 4.08 9.67
N TYR A 203 14.45 3.40 10.18
CA TYR A 203 15.18 3.80 11.39
C TYR A 203 16.44 4.61 11.12
N GLN A 204 16.77 4.89 9.85
CA GLN A 204 17.97 5.60 9.41
C GLN A 204 19.25 5.08 10.11
N SER A 205 19.39 3.75 10.20
CA SER A 205 20.54 3.14 10.87
C SER A 205 20.77 1.70 10.45
N CYS A 206 22.02 1.33 10.16
CA CYS A 206 22.40 -0.06 9.93
C CYS A 206 22.38 -0.91 11.21
N ARG A 207 22.65 -0.28 12.37
CA ARG A 207 22.70 -0.93 13.69
C ARG A 207 21.42 -1.70 14.01
N VAL A 208 20.27 -1.26 13.51
CA VAL A 208 18.99 -1.91 13.81
C VAL A 208 18.89 -3.32 13.23
N LEU A 209 19.71 -3.67 12.25
CA LEU A 209 19.79 -5.02 11.67
C LEU A 209 20.58 -5.98 12.57
N ASP A 210 21.48 -5.46 13.41
CA ASP A 210 22.33 -6.24 14.32
C ASP A 210 21.72 -6.41 15.71
N LEU A 211 20.63 -5.69 16.01
CA LEU A 211 19.94 -5.84 17.28
C LEU A 211 19.26 -7.23 17.34
N PRO A 212 19.30 -7.90 18.50
CA PRO A 212 18.58 -9.16 18.64
C PRO A 212 17.07 -8.92 18.47
N PRO A 213 16.32 -9.94 18.04
CA PRO A 213 14.87 -9.83 17.95
C PRO A 213 14.28 -9.54 19.34
N MET A 214 13.23 -8.73 19.38
CA MET A 214 12.51 -8.47 20.62
C MET A 214 11.91 -9.77 21.17
N THR A 215 11.75 -9.81 22.48
CA THR A 215 11.17 -10.94 23.22
C THR A 215 10.11 -10.44 24.20
N SER A 216 9.45 -11.36 24.91
CA SER A 216 8.57 -11.02 26.03
C SER A 216 9.26 -10.13 27.07
N ALA A 217 10.55 -10.36 27.33
CA ALA A 217 11.37 -9.57 28.26
C ALA A 217 11.75 -8.16 27.76
N THR A 218 11.61 -7.86 26.46
CA THR A 218 11.88 -6.51 25.95
C THR A 218 10.86 -5.52 26.53
N PRO A 219 11.28 -4.42 27.18
CA PRO A 219 10.36 -3.43 27.72
C PRO A 219 9.48 -2.80 26.65
N ASN A 220 8.26 -2.42 27.03
CA ASN A 220 7.39 -1.64 26.15
C ASN A 220 7.97 -0.24 25.93
N VAL A 221 7.73 0.35 24.76
CA VAL A 221 8.00 1.79 24.56
C VAL A 221 7.01 2.61 25.39
N VAL A 222 7.49 3.71 25.96
CA VAL A 222 6.71 4.68 26.72
C VAL A 222 6.54 5.94 25.89
N GLY A 223 5.38 6.60 26.01
CA GLY A 223 5.08 7.85 25.32
C GLY A 223 4.34 7.68 23.98
N ILE A 224 4.02 6.46 23.57
CA ILE A 224 3.03 6.18 22.52
C ILE A 224 1.72 5.78 23.20
N THR A 225 0.62 6.43 22.87
CA THR A 225 -0.70 6.15 23.46
C THR A 225 -1.75 5.95 22.39
N ARG A 226 -2.76 5.13 22.70
CA ARG A 226 -3.96 5.00 21.88
C ARG A 226 -4.90 6.15 22.22
N THR A 227 -5.20 7.00 21.24
CA THR A 227 -6.05 8.19 21.41
C THR A 227 -7.49 7.97 20.96
N GLY A 228 -7.78 6.83 20.33
CA GLY A 228 -9.13 6.47 19.93
C GLY A 228 -9.17 5.24 19.02
N THR A 229 -10.20 5.19 18.19
CA THR A 229 -10.42 4.16 17.16
C THR A 229 -10.59 4.85 15.81
N HIS A 230 -10.17 4.21 14.72
CA HIS A 230 -10.42 4.70 13.36
C HIS A 230 -11.92 4.71 13.05
N ALA A 231 -12.32 5.44 12.02
CA ALA A 231 -13.74 5.63 11.67
C ALA A 231 -14.44 4.31 11.33
N ASP A 232 -13.69 3.30 10.89
CA ASP A 232 -14.17 1.95 10.62
C ASP A 232 -14.47 1.12 11.88
N GLY A 233 -14.13 1.63 13.07
CA GLY A 233 -14.36 0.94 14.35
C GLY A 233 -13.40 -0.22 14.65
N VAL A 234 -12.41 -0.48 13.79
CA VAL A 234 -11.53 -1.66 13.92
C VAL A 234 -10.22 -1.30 14.61
N GLY A 235 -9.44 -0.42 13.99
CA GLY A 235 -8.08 -0.09 14.42
C GLY A 235 -8.02 0.92 15.55
N GLY A 236 -7.02 0.84 16.41
CA GLY A 236 -6.73 1.90 17.39
C GLY A 236 -5.84 2.99 16.81
N LYS A 237 -6.27 4.25 16.89
CA LYS A 237 -5.46 5.44 16.56
C LYS A 237 -4.36 5.62 17.58
N ARG A 238 -3.11 5.82 17.16
CA ARG A 238 -1.98 6.08 18.07
C ARG A 238 -1.32 7.41 17.82
N GLN A 239 -0.75 7.99 18.89
CA GLN A 239 0.03 9.21 18.83
C GLN A 239 1.23 9.13 19.78
N VAL A 240 2.28 9.89 19.46
CA VAL A 240 3.40 10.15 20.35
C VAL A 240 3.00 11.30 21.29
N THR A 241 2.66 10.98 22.53
CA THR A 241 2.27 11.95 23.56
C THR A 241 3.42 12.40 24.45
N ASP A 242 4.51 11.62 24.50
CA ASP A 242 5.76 12.00 25.17
C ASP A 242 6.96 11.58 24.32
N LEU A 243 7.44 12.50 23.49
CA LEU A 243 8.57 12.26 22.60
C LEU A 243 9.85 11.91 23.37
N LYS A 244 10.09 12.54 24.52
CA LYS A 244 11.31 12.30 25.31
C LYS A 244 11.31 10.89 25.87
N ALA A 245 10.17 10.42 26.39
CA ALA A 245 10.02 9.04 26.84
C ALA A 245 10.20 8.04 25.70
N VAL A 246 9.65 8.32 24.50
CA VAL A 246 9.86 7.47 23.32
C VAL A 246 11.34 7.40 22.97
N GLN A 247 12.04 8.54 22.89
CA GLN A 247 13.46 8.60 22.59
C GLN A 247 14.32 7.80 23.58
N SER A 248 13.95 7.77 24.87
CA SER A 248 14.70 7.01 25.90
C SER A 248 14.35 5.53 25.98
N THR A 249 13.14 5.13 25.58
CA THR A 249 12.64 3.76 25.79
C THR A 249 12.49 2.93 24.51
N HIS A 250 12.37 3.57 23.35
CA HIS A 250 12.11 2.88 22.09
C HIS A 250 13.30 2.01 21.68
N TYR A 251 13.05 0.71 21.50
CA TYR A 251 14.07 -0.32 21.33
C TYR A 251 15.11 -0.01 20.23
N TYR A 252 14.63 0.40 19.05
CA TYR A 252 15.49 0.65 17.88
C TYR A 252 16.17 2.03 17.85
N ILE A 253 15.52 3.08 18.38
CA ILE A 253 16.02 4.46 18.25
C ILE A 253 16.74 4.99 19.50
N ARG A 254 16.60 4.33 20.66
CA ARG A 254 17.34 4.69 21.86
C ARG A 254 18.85 4.60 21.60
N GLY A 255 19.56 5.64 21.99
CA GLY A 255 21.01 5.74 21.78
C GLY A 255 21.44 5.84 20.31
N LEU A 256 20.52 6.01 19.35
CA LEU A 256 20.93 6.35 17.98
C LEU A 256 21.57 7.75 17.97
N ALA A 257 22.77 7.83 17.41
CA ALA A 257 23.37 9.07 16.96
C ALA A 257 22.74 9.42 15.61
N THR A 258 22.31 10.66 15.44
CA THR A 258 21.85 11.15 14.15
C THR A 258 23.07 11.64 13.38
N GLU A 259 23.45 10.93 12.33
CA GLU A 259 24.45 11.42 11.39
C GLU A 259 23.86 12.58 10.57
N SER A 260 24.68 13.57 10.24
CA SER A 260 24.22 14.79 9.54
C SER A 260 23.63 14.52 8.15
N SER A 261 24.00 13.39 7.52
CA SER A 261 23.48 12.93 6.23
C SER A 261 22.16 12.16 6.33
N CYS A 262 21.72 11.81 7.53
CA CYS A 262 20.56 10.97 7.79
C CYS A 262 19.36 11.80 8.29
N LEU A 263 18.14 11.30 8.07
CA LEU A 263 16.94 11.97 8.55
C LEU A 263 16.82 11.83 10.08
N PRO A 264 16.35 12.87 10.80
CA PRO A 264 16.31 12.88 12.26
C PRO A 264 15.10 12.10 12.81
N VAL A 265 15.08 10.77 12.62
CA VAL A 265 13.96 9.88 13.00
C VAL A 265 13.64 9.86 14.49
N LYS A 266 14.54 10.37 15.34
CA LYS A 266 14.27 10.53 16.78
C LYS A 266 13.27 11.64 17.06
N ASN A 267 13.15 12.62 16.16
CA ASN A 267 12.23 13.76 16.34
C ASN A 267 10.82 13.42 15.88
N ASN A 268 10.70 12.50 14.93
CA ASN A 268 9.45 11.93 14.48
C ASN A 268 9.65 10.41 14.38
N PRO A 269 9.42 9.65 15.46
CA PRO A 269 9.60 8.20 15.42
C PRO A 269 8.45 7.55 14.64
N LEU A 270 8.77 6.55 13.82
CA LEU A 270 7.77 5.70 13.16
C LEU A 270 7.05 4.85 14.20
N ILE A 271 5.72 4.91 14.20
CA ILE A 271 4.87 4.12 15.11
C ILE A 271 3.96 3.19 14.32
N TYR A 272 3.42 2.18 15.01
CA TYR A 272 2.37 1.36 14.42
C TYR A 272 1.09 2.18 14.42
N ASP A 273 0.44 2.30 13.26
CA ASP A 273 -0.89 2.89 13.16
C ASP A 273 -1.72 2.04 12.20
N TYR A 274 -2.94 1.70 12.60
CA TYR A 274 -3.80 0.87 11.75
C TYR A 274 -4.22 1.65 10.49
N GLY A 275 -4.15 0.98 9.34
CA GLY A 275 -4.37 1.64 8.05
C GLY A 275 -3.22 2.57 7.62
N GLY A 276 -2.20 2.78 8.46
CA GLY A 276 -1.04 3.61 8.11
C GLY A 276 -0.26 3.02 6.93
N LYS A 277 0.12 3.85 5.97
CA LYS A 277 0.88 3.46 4.78
C LYS A 277 2.03 4.44 4.56
N PRO A 278 3.16 4.03 3.96
CA PRO A 278 4.14 5.01 3.50
C PRO A 278 3.52 5.90 2.42
N TYR A 279 3.95 7.16 2.34
CA TYR A 279 3.56 8.03 1.23
C TYR A 279 4.23 7.59 -0.07
N SER A 280 3.45 7.40 -1.14
CA SER A 280 3.93 7.10 -2.49
C SER A 280 4.06 8.36 -3.33
N SER A 281 5.14 8.46 -4.11
CA SER A 281 5.28 9.47 -5.16
C SER A 281 6.33 9.05 -6.18
N GLY A 282 5.96 9.07 -7.47
CA GLY A 282 6.82 8.58 -8.55
C GLY A 282 7.24 7.13 -8.31
N ASN A 283 8.54 6.85 -8.27
CA ASN A 283 9.13 5.54 -7.93
C ASN A 283 9.69 5.48 -6.50
N THR A 284 9.12 6.27 -5.57
CA THR A 284 9.63 6.40 -4.19
C THR A 284 8.56 6.11 -3.14
N LEU A 285 8.97 5.44 -2.06
CA LEU A 285 8.23 5.34 -0.80
C LEU A 285 8.84 6.25 0.27
N ASN A 286 7.98 6.94 1.03
CA ASN A 286 8.40 7.84 2.08
C ASN A 286 7.71 7.50 3.41
N PHE A 287 8.47 6.91 4.33
CA PHE A 287 8.05 6.62 5.71
C PHE A 287 8.11 7.84 6.64
N PHE A 288 8.65 8.96 6.15
CA PHE A 288 8.85 10.21 6.90
C PHE A 288 7.81 11.28 6.56
N LYS A 289 6.79 10.91 5.79
CA LYS A 289 5.65 11.74 5.45
C LYS A 289 4.38 10.96 5.74
N ASN A 290 3.51 11.54 6.56
CA ASN A 290 2.21 10.95 6.86
C ASN A 290 1.35 10.91 5.59
N SER A 291 0.88 9.72 5.21
CA SER A 291 0.02 9.52 4.04
C SER A 291 -1.48 9.47 4.41
N GLY A 292 -1.80 9.47 5.70
CA GLY A 292 -3.15 9.55 6.26
C GLY A 292 -3.79 8.20 6.63
N SER A 293 -4.43 8.17 7.80
CA SER A 293 -5.60 7.35 8.18
C SER A 293 -6.41 8.00 9.32
N GLY A 294 -6.09 9.28 9.65
CA GLY A 294 -6.73 10.05 10.72
C GLY A 294 -5.88 10.29 11.97
N THR A 295 -4.56 10.06 11.94
CA THR A 295 -3.61 10.51 12.98
C THR A 295 -2.57 11.47 12.37
N SER A 296 -1.92 12.29 13.19
CA SER A 296 -0.79 13.16 12.77
C SER A 296 0.56 12.45 12.81
N ALA A 297 0.61 11.25 13.38
CA ALA A 297 1.84 10.48 13.54
C ALA A 297 2.30 9.83 12.23
N MET A 298 3.60 9.54 12.13
CA MET A 298 4.12 8.72 11.05
C MET A 298 3.78 7.26 11.37
N GLY A 299 2.71 6.78 10.76
CA GLY A 299 2.16 5.45 10.99
C GLY A 299 2.43 4.51 9.82
N VAL A 300 2.79 3.28 10.11
CA VAL A 300 2.71 2.18 9.14
C VAL A 300 1.97 1.00 9.77
N ASP A 301 1.12 0.34 9.01
CA ASP A 301 0.48 -0.90 9.44
C ASP A 301 1.20 -2.15 8.92
N CYS A 302 0.67 -3.30 9.30
CA CYS A 302 1.24 -4.60 8.95
C CYS A 302 1.43 -4.79 7.44
N SER A 303 0.41 -4.48 6.63
CA SER A 303 0.45 -4.72 5.19
C SER A 303 1.22 -3.65 4.43
N GLY A 304 1.22 -2.40 4.91
CA GLY A 304 2.08 -1.33 4.42
C GLY A 304 3.55 -1.70 4.54
N PHE A 305 3.97 -2.26 5.69
CA PHE A 305 5.34 -2.74 5.87
C PHE A 305 5.70 -3.88 4.90
N VAL A 306 4.89 -4.94 4.85
CA VAL A 306 5.17 -6.10 4.00
C VAL A 306 5.19 -5.73 2.52
N SER A 307 4.23 -4.92 2.07
CA SER A 307 4.15 -4.49 0.67
C SER A 307 5.30 -3.54 0.29
N SER A 308 5.75 -2.71 1.23
CA SER A 308 6.97 -1.90 1.03
C SER A 308 8.19 -2.79 0.84
N ALA A 309 8.35 -3.84 1.65
CA ALA A 309 9.46 -4.77 1.53
C ALA A 309 9.47 -5.48 0.16
N ILE A 310 8.30 -5.89 -0.35
CA ILE A 310 8.15 -6.43 -1.72
C ILE A 310 8.61 -5.40 -2.76
N ALA A 311 8.12 -4.16 -2.65
CA ALA A 311 8.39 -3.11 -3.62
C ALA A 311 9.88 -2.73 -3.67
N VAL A 312 10.54 -2.55 -2.52
CA VAL A 312 11.96 -2.17 -2.47
C VAL A 312 12.90 -3.33 -2.82
N ALA A 313 12.44 -4.57 -2.68
CA ALA A 313 13.15 -5.75 -3.16
C ALA A 313 13.08 -5.93 -4.69
N GLY A 314 12.27 -5.14 -5.39
CA GLY A 314 12.07 -5.28 -6.84
C GLY A 314 11.25 -6.53 -7.19
N LEU A 315 10.36 -6.98 -6.30
CA LEU A 315 9.53 -8.16 -6.49
C LEU A 315 8.18 -7.75 -7.08
N ARG A 316 7.78 -8.38 -8.18
CA ARG A 316 6.46 -8.13 -8.78
C ARG A 316 5.40 -8.99 -8.08
N TYR A 317 4.16 -8.51 -8.08
CA TYR A 317 3.00 -9.34 -7.74
C TYR A 317 2.57 -10.24 -8.90
N LYS A 318 2.79 -9.79 -10.14
CA LYS A 318 2.37 -10.47 -11.37
C LYS A 318 3.37 -10.20 -12.51
N PRO A 319 3.66 -11.18 -13.39
CA PRO A 319 4.51 -10.95 -14.56
C PRO A 319 3.98 -9.82 -15.45
N GLY A 320 4.89 -9.00 -15.99
CA GLY A 320 4.53 -7.89 -16.87
C GLY A 320 3.96 -6.66 -16.17
N LEU A 321 3.52 -6.76 -14.92
CA LEU A 321 3.07 -5.61 -14.13
C LEU A 321 4.28 -4.82 -13.60
N ALA A 322 4.19 -3.48 -13.66
CA ALA A 322 5.22 -2.62 -13.08
C ALA A 322 5.30 -2.79 -11.55
N ASN A 323 6.47 -2.57 -10.96
CA ASN A 323 6.61 -2.55 -9.51
C ASN A 323 6.41 -1.11 -9.00
N LYS A 324 5.19 -0.76 -8.63
CA LYS A 324 4.78 0.60 -8.30
C LYS A 324 4.75 0.84 -6.78
N PRO A 325 5.18 2.02 -6.28
CA PRO A 325 5.06 2.34 -4.85
C PRO A 325 3.63 2.29 -4.31
N ILE A 326 2.63 2.63 -5.14
CA ILE A 326 1.21 2.62 -4.76
C ILE A 326 0.72 1.24 -4.32
N PHE A 327 1.38 0.16 -4.78
CA PHE A 327 1.10 -1.20 -4.34
C PHE A 327 1.52 -1.47 -2.89
N ALA A 328 2.12 -0.51 -2.19
CA ALA A 328 2.23 -0.55 -0.73
C ALA A 328 0.86 -0.57 -0.02
N ASN A 329 -0.22 -0.18 -0.71
CA ASN A 329 -1.59 -0.14 -0.19
C ASN A 329 -2.34 -1.49 -0.25
N GLN A 330 -1.65 -2.63 -0.36
CA GLN A 330 -2.34 -3.92 -0.31
C GLN A 330 -2.91 -4.20 1.09
N GLY A 331 -4.08 -4.83 1.14
CA GLY A 331 -4.69 -5.28 2.39
C GLY A 331 -4.08 -6.59 2.91
N ALA A 332 -4.01 -6.77 4.23
CA ALA A 332 -3.42 -7.95 4.88
C ALA A 332 -4.03 -9.29 4.41
N ARG A 333 -5.35 -9.32 4.13
CA ARG A 333 -6.05 -10.52 3.67
C ARG A 333 -5.52 -11.06 2.34
N LYS A 334 -4.97 -10.20 1.48
CA LYS A 334 -4.43 -10.59 0.16
C LYS A 334 -3.23 -11.54 0.28
N PHE A 335 -2.54 -11.52 1.42
CA PHE A 335 -1.38 -12.37 1.66
C PHE A 335 -1.73 -13.79 2.15
N MET A 336 -3.02 -14.11 2.33
CA MET A 336 -3.46 -15.44 2.76
C MET A 336 -3.45 -16.44 1.60
N ASN A 337 -3.84 -16.00 0.41
CA ASN A 337 -3.90 -16.86 -0.78
C ASN A 337 -3.41 -16.06 -1.99
N ALA A 338 -2.27 -16.48 -2.54
CA ALA A 338 -1.64 -15.81 -3.66
C ALA A 338 -2.51 -15.90 -4.92
N LYS A 339 -3.12 -17.07 -5.16
CA LYS A 339 -3.96 -17.31 -6.34
C LYS A 339 -5.21 -16.44 -6.29
N ASP A 340 -5.92 -16.46 -5.16
CA ASP A 340 -7.15 -15.67 -5.00
C ASP A 340 -6.87 -14.17 -5.09
N SER A 341 -5.67 -13.71 -4.72
CA SER A 341 -5.33 -12.28 -4.78
C SER A 341 -4.74 -11.83 -6.12
N GLY A 342 -4.68 -12.72 -7.12
CA GLY A 342 -4.05 -12.41 -8.41
C GLY A 342 -2.52 -12.30 -8.35
N PHE A 343 -1.90 -12.66 -7.23
CA PHE A 343 -0.45 -12.58 -6.99
C PHE A 343 0.28 -13.75 -7.68
N THR A 344 0.23 -13.79 -9.00
CA THR A 344 0.79 -14.89 -9.80
C THR A 344 2.31 -15.04 -9.73
N CYS A 345 3.04 -14.05 -9.20
CA CYS A 345 4.46 -14.16 -8.85
C CYS A 345 4.73 -14.74 -7.47
N PHE A 346 3.68 -15.07 -6.73
CA PHE A 346 3.72 -15.76 -5.45
C PHE A 346 3.01 -17.10 -5.56
N ASP A 347 3.42 -18.05 -4.71
CA ASP A 347 2.69 -19.29 -4.48
C ASP A 347 2.48 -19.50 -2.98
N ASN A 348 1.36 -20.12 -2.62
CA ASN A 348 1.20 -20.63 -1.26
C ASN A 348 2.25 -21.72 -0.97
N VAL A 349 2.94 -21.59 0.16
CA VAL A 349 4.06 -22.47 0.58
C VAL A 349 3.60 -23.92 0.65
N THR A 350 4.42 -24.80 0.06
CA THR A 350 4.30 -26.25 0.18
C THR A 350 5.50 -26.74 0.96
N VAL A 351 5.26 -27.40 2.09
CA VAL A 351 6.32 -28.02 2.88
C VAL A 351 6.63 -29.41 2.34
N THR A 352 7.89 -29.78 2.34
CA THR A 352 8.40 -31.07 1.86
C THR A 352 9.16 -31.75 2.99
N PRO A 353 9.65 -33.01 2.81
CA PRO A 353 10.44 -33.68 3.83
C PRO A 353 11.72 -32.93 4.23
N THR A 354 12.24 -32.06 3.35
CA THR A 354 13.53 -31.36 3.51
C THR A 354 13.40 -29.84 3.54
N THR A 355 12.23 -29.29 3.22
CA THR A 355 12.03 -27.84 3.06
C THR A 355 10.77 -27.43 3.81
N SER A 356 10.83 -26.34 4.58
CA SER A 356 9.69 -25.80 5.32
C SER A 356 9.48 -24.32 5.01
N LEU A 357 9.42 -23.47 6.04
CA LEU A 357 9.49 -22.03 5.87
C LEU A 357 10.88 -21.61 5.39
N GLU A 358 10.94 -20.44 4.76
CA GLU A 358 12.17 -19.75 4.36
C GLU A 358 12.12 -18.28 4.79
N PRO A 359 13.28 -17.62 5.03
CA PRO A 359 13.34 -16.16 5.16
C PRO A 359 12.69 -15.48 3.95
N GLY A 360 11.79 -14.54 4.24
CA GLY A 360 10.98 -13.85 3.24
C GLY A 360 9.59 -14.44 3.01
N ASP A 361 9.25 -15.61 3.58
CA ASP A 361 7.88 -16.12 3.56
C ASP A 361 6.94 -15.14 4.25
N ILE A 362 5.77 -14.93 3.66
CA ILE A 362 4.76 -13.99 4.15
C ILE A 362 3.60 -14.78 4.74
N LEU A 363 3.28 -14.52 6.01
CA LEU A 363 2.08 -15.06 6.65
C LEU A 363 0.98 -14.02 6.65
N GLY A 364 -0.11 -14.29 5.94
CA GLY A 364 -1.37 -13.56 6.06
C GLY A 364 -2.35 -14.29 6.98
N VAL A 365 -3.05 -13.53 7.82
CA VAL A 365 -4.28 -13.95 8.51
C VAL A 365 -5.34 -12.85 8.38
N LYS A 366 -6.60 -13.14 8.68
CA LYS A 366 -7.64 -12.09 8.70
C LYS A 366 -7.29 -10.97 9.68
N GLY A 367 -6.88 -9.82 9.14
CA GLY A 367 -6.59 -8.58 9.86
C GLY A 367 -5.12 -8.35 10.22
N HIS A 368 -4.19 -9.26 9.89
CA HIS A 368 -2.76 -9.05 10.16
C HIS A 368 -1.89 -9.80 9.15
N VAL A 369 -0.70 -9.26 8.86
CA VAL A 369 0.29 -9.89 7.99
C VAL A 369 1.69 -9.66 8.55
N LEU A 370 2.58 -10.64 8.41
CA LEU A 370 3.98 -10.54 8.80
C LEU A 370 4.87 -11.32 7.83
N THR A 371 6.17 -11.21 8.03
CA THR A 371 7.16 -11.96 7.27
C THR A 371 8.06 -12.78 8.20
N VAL A 372 8.53 -13.92 7.72
CA VAL A 372 9.61 -14.70 8.34
C VAL A 372 10.92 -13.97 8.04
N ASP A 373 11.60 -13.49 9.07
CA ASP A 373 12.88 -12.77 8.92
C ASP A 373 14.06 -13.72 8.98
N GLN A 374 14.10 -14.58 10.00
CA GLN A 374 15.17 -15.55 10.23
C GLN A 374 14.60 -16.88 10.72
N LEU A 375 15.31 -17.96 10.41
CA LEU A 375 15.02 -19.31 10.87
C LEU A 375 16.26 -19.89 11.54
N GLY A 376 16.04 -20.54 12.67
CA GLY A 376 17.03 -21.40 13.28
C GLY A 376 17.25 -22.71 12.52
N SER A 377 18.18 -23.52 13.03
CA SER A 377 18.48 -24.83 12.44
C SER A 377 17.34 -25.86 12.55
N ASP A 378 16.38 -25.62 13.44
CA ASP A 378 15.19 -26.44 13.64
C ASP A 378 13.98 -25.56 14.01
N PRO A 379 13.41 -24.83 13.03
CA PRO A 379 12.48 -23.74 13.31
C PRO A 379 11.20 -24.19 14.04
N PHE A 380 10.81 -25.46 13.90
CA PHE A 380 9.64 -26.05 14.52
C PHE A 380 9.96 -27.10 15.60
N SER A 381 11.23 -27.24 16.00
CA SER A 381 11.68 -28.24 16.99
C SER A 381 11.34 -29.69 16.60
N LEU A 382 11.53 -30.04 15.32
CA LEU A 382 11.20 -31.35 14.75
C LEU A 382 12.22 -32.43 15.11
N LYS A 383 13.38 -32.09 15.68
CA LYS A 383 14.40 -33.06 16.12
C LYS A 383 13.93 -33.91 17.30
N ASP A 384 13.05 -33.38 18.14
CA ASP A 384 12.53 -34.09 19.33
C ASP A 384 11.39 -35.06 18.99
N MET A 385 10.82 -34.95 17.79
CA MET A 385 9.75 -35.80 17.30
C MET A 385 10.32 -37.14 16.84
N LYS A 386 9.63 -38.25 17.12
CA LYS A 386 10.07 -39.61 16.76
C LYS A 386 9.21 -40.24 15.68
N SER A 387 8.00 -39.73 15.50
CA SER A 387 6.98 -40.33 14.63
C SER A 387 5.97 -39.29 14.15
N ALA A 388 5.17 -39.67 13.14
CA ALA A 388 4.09 -38.82 12.65
C ALA A 388 3.00 -38.53 13.70
N SER A 389 2.77 -39.43 14.67
CA SER A 389 1.82 -39.20 15.77
C SER A 389 2.25 -38.07 16.70
N ASP A 390 3.56 -37.86 16.85
CA ASP A 390 4.11 -36.82 17.72
C ASP A 390 3.85 -35.42 17.15
N CYS A 391 3.57 -35.29 15.84
CA CYS A 391 3.32 -34.00 15.20
C CYS A 391 2.15 -33.24 15.83
N SER A 392 1.17 -33.94 16.42
CA SER A 392 0.06 -33.31 17.14
C SER A 392 0.49 -32.50 18.37
N SER A 393 1.68 -32.79 18.92
CA SER A 393 2.24 -32.14 20.11
C SER A 393 3.00 -30.84 19.83
N ILE A 394 3.14 -30.46 18.55
CA ILE A 394 3.88 -29.25 18.16
C ILE A 394 3.36 -28.01 18.87
N ASN A 395 4.29 -27.25 19.44
CA ASN A 395 4.03 -26.10 20.27
C ASN A 395 4.96 -24.94 19.91
N TYR A 396 4.39 -23.74 19.83
CA TYR A 396 5.10 -22.53 19.46
C TYR A 396 6.21 -22.10 20.45
N ARG A 397 6.17 -22.58 21.70
CA ARG A 397 7.13 -22.18 22.75
C ARG A 397 8.59 -22.50 22.41
N ASN A 398 8.83 -23.50 21.57
CA ASN A 398 10.17 -23.93 21.18
C ASN A 398 10.56 -23.45 19.78
N PHE A 399 9.70 -22.68 19.09
CA PHE A 399 9.99 -22.22 17.74
C PHE A 399 11.22 -21.31 17.71
N ASP A 400 12.17 -21.67 16.86
CA ASP A 400 13.37 -20.91 16.56
C ASP A 400 13.16 -20.13 15.25
N ILE A 401 12.24 -19.17 15.33
CA ILE A 401 11.78 -18.35 14.21
C ILE A 401 11.79 -16.90 14.66
N VAL A 402 12.29 -16.01 13.81
CA VAL A 402 12.14 -14.56 13.97
C VAL A 402 11.17 -14.06 12.92
N VAL A 403 10.21 -13.24 13.34
CA VAL A 403 9.28 -12.56 12.43
C VAL A 403 9.59 -11.08 12.35
N ALA A 404 9.45 -10.49 11.16
CA ALA A 404 9.42 -9.05 10.97
C ALA A 404 8.00 -8.60 10.65
N GLN A 405 7.54 -7.55 11.35
CA GLN A 405 6.16 -7.07 11.25
C GLN A 405 6.04 -5.58 11.58
N SER A 406 4.86 -5.02 11.32
CA SER A 406 4.37 -3.80 11.94
C SER A 406 3.10 -4.13 12.73
N SER A 407 3.09 -3.89 14.04
CA SER A 407 2.03 -4.39 14.92
C SER A 407 1.90 -3.54 16.20
N PRO A 408 0.80 -3.66 16.96
CA PRO A 408 0.63 -2.94 18.22
C PRO A 408 1.51 -3.48 19.36
N SER A 409 2.30 -4.55 19.12
CA SER A 409 3.18 -5.14 20.12
C SER A 409 4.16 -4.10 20.69
N LYS A 410 4.53 -4.28 21.96
CA LYS A 410 5.42 -3.37 22.71
C LYS A 410 4.96 -1.90 22.67
N ASN A 411 3.65 -1.67 22.81
CA ASN A 411 3.00 -0.35 22.77
C ASN A 411 3.08 0.38 21.41
N GLY A 412 3.16 -0.36 20.30
CA GLY A 412 3.05 0.20 18.96
C GLY A 412 4.35 0.80 18.43
N ILE A 413 5.49 0.15 18.71
CA ILE A 413 6.71 0.36 17.93
C ILE A 413 6.38 0.09 16.46
N GLY A 414 6.74 1.03 15.56
CA GLY A 414 6.43 0.99 14.13
C GLY A 414 6.65 -0.36 13.47
N ILE A 415 7.89 -0.63 13.09
CA ILE A 415 8.29 -1.92 12.51
C ILE A 415 9.21 -2.62 13.50
N ASN A 416 9.10 -3.93 13.64
CA ASN A 416 9.91 -4.67 14.59
C ASN A 416 10.22 -6.09 14.13
N LYS A 417 11.36 -6.61 14.62
CA LYS A 417 11.71 -8.03 14.61
C LYS A 417 11.41 -8.63 15.97
N PHE A 418 10.76 -9.80 16.01
CA PHE A 418 10.28 -10.43 17.24
C PHE A 418 10.52 -11.94 17.19
N ALA A 419 11.02 -12.53 18.28
CA ALA A 419 11.07 -13.97 18.44
C ALA A 419 9.65 -14.56 18.42
N ALA A 420 9.38 -15.48 17.49
CA ALA A 420 8.04 -16.02 17.27
C ALA A 420 7.49 -16.70 18.53
N ARG A 421 8.33 -17.46 19.25
CA ARG A 421 7.91 -18.12 20.50
C ARG A 421 7.29 -17.18 21.54
N ASP A 422 7.74 -15.93 21.57
CA ASP A 422 7.24 -14.91 22.48
C ASP A 422 6.04 -14.18 21.85
N TYR A 423 6.17 -13.73 20.60
CA TYR A 423 5.11 -13.00 19.88
C TYR A 423 3.81 -13.79 19.75
N LEU A 424 3.88 -15.10 19.49
CA LEU A 424 2.70 -15.93 19.28
C LEU A 424 1.85 -16.10 20.55
N SER A 425 2.38 -15.77 21.72
CA SER A 425 1.57 -15.68 22.94
C SER A 425 0.61 -14.47 22.93
N GLU A 426 0.91 -13.42 22.16
CA GLU A 426 0.13 -12.18 22.03
C GLU A 426 -0.96 -12.26 20.93
N SER A 427 -0.92 -13.27 20.04
CA SER A 427 -1.79 -13.36 18.87
C SER A 427 -2.31 -14.78 18.60
N GLY A 428 -3.58 -15.02 18.93
CA GLY A 428 -4.23 -16.32 18.76
C GLY A 428 -4.24 -16.83 17.31
N LYS A 429 -4.55 -15.96 16.33
CA LYS A 429 -4.60 -16.35 14.91
C LYS A 429 -3.22 -16.68 14.35
N MET A 430 -2.22 -15.85 14.65
CA MET A 430 -0.84 -16.11 14.21
C MET A 430 -0.30 -17.39 14.85
N LYS A 431 -0.56 -17.60 16.15
CA LYS A 431 -0.22 -18.85 16.85
C LYS A 431 -0.78 -20.07 16.15
N THR A 432 -2.07 -20.06 15.82
CA THR A 432 -2.71 -21.17 15.10
C THR A 432 -2.02 -21.41 13.76
N ALA A 433 -1.79 -20.37 12.96
CA ALA A 433 -1.16 -20.51 11.65
C ALA A 433 0.25 -21.13 11.73
N PHE A 434 1.11 -20.64 12.63
CA PHE A 434 2.46 -21.19 12.79
C PHE A 434 2.46 -22.62 13.36
N VAL A 435 1.58 -22.93 14.31
CA VAL A 435 1.47 -24.30 14.85
C VAL A 435 1.01 -25.28 13.79
N GLU A 436 0.01 -24.93 12.99
CA GLU A 436 -0.47 -25.79 11.90
C GLU A 436 0.56 -25.92 10.77
N MET A 437 1.34 -24.87 10.48
CA MET A 437 2.49 -24.98 9.56
C MET A 437 3.56 -25.93 10.11
N GLY A 438 3.89 -25.85 11.40
CA GLY A 438 4.81 -26.77 12.06
C GLY A 438 4.32 -28.23 12.00
N LYS A 439 3.03 -28.46 12.25
CA LYS A 439 2.38 -29.78 12.08
C LYS A 439 2.53 -30.30 10.66
N ALA A 440 2.27 -29.46 9.66
CA ALA A 440 2.44 -29.84 8.26
C ALA A 440 3.91 -30.20 7.95
N ALA A 441 4.88 -29.41 8.44
CA ALA A 441 6.30 -29.69 8.22
C ALA A 441 6.74 -31.01 8.89
N CYS A 442 6.25 -31.28 10.11
CA CYS A 442 6.48 -32.54 10.81
C CYS A 442 5.90 -33.74 10.06
N LEU A 443 4.64 -33.64 9.62
CA LEU A 443 4.00 -34.70 8.86
C LEU A 443 4.70 -34.93 7.53
N ALA A 444 5.12 -33.87 6.83
CA ALA A 444 5.89 -33.97 5.59
C ALA A 444 7.20 -34.75 5.80
N LYS A 445 7.94 -34.45 6.88
CA LYS A 445 9.15 -35.18 7.29
C LYS A 445 8.89 -36.67 7.54
N PHE A 446 7.95 -37.02 8.42
CA PHE A 446 7.75 -38.43 8.82
C PHE A 446 6.99 -39.28 7.79
N GLN A 447 6.15 -38.67 6.96
CA GLN A 447 5.40 -39.38 5.92
C GLN A 447 6.12 -39.38 4.56
N ASN A 448 7.25 -38.68 4.45
CA ASN A 448 7.98 -38.48 3.20
C ASN A 448 7.08 -37.94 2.06
N LYS A 449 6.25 -36.94 2.38
CA LYS A 449 5.28 -36.35 1.44
C LYS A 449 5.38 -34.83 1.42
N SER A 450 5.01 -34.25 0.28
CA SER A 450 4.80 -32.81 0.20
C SER A 450 3.39 -32.47 0.69
N ILE A 451 3.28 -31.45 1.54
CA ILE A 451 2.02 -31.00 2.13
C ILE A 451 1.87 -29.51 1.85
N LYS A 452 0.77 -29.13 1.22
CA LYS A 452 0.38 -27.74 1.04
C LYS A 452 -0.75 -27.44 2.02
N PRO A 453 -0.49 -26.73 3.14
CA PRO A 453 -1.54 -26.42 4.09
C PRO A 453 -2.66 -25.60 3.40
N ALA A 454 -3.89 -26.09 3.52
CA ALA A 454 -5.06 -25.42 2.97
C ALA A 454 -5.91 -24.86 4.13
N ASN A 455 -6.11 -23.55 4.16
CA ASN A 455 -6.91 -22.89 5.17
C ASN A 455 -7.51 -21.58 4.64
N SER A 456 -8.74 -21.25 5.04
CA SER A 456 -9.43 -20.02 4.63
C SER A 456 -9.19 -18.83 5.56
N GLU A 457 -8.59 -19.05 6.73
CA GLU A 457 -8.36 -18.07 7.80
C GLU A 457 -6.91 -17.58 7.86
N TRP A 458 -5.99 -18.34 7.30
CA TRP A 458 -4.57 -18.02 7.22
C TRP A 458 -3.90 -18.66 6.00
N GLY A 459 -2.73 -18.15 5.62
CA GLY A 459 -1.87 -18.81 4.65
C GLY A 459 -0.47 -18.22 4.62
N PHE A 460 0.49 -19.04 4.19
CA PHE A 460 1.85 -18.61 3.92
C PHE A 460 2.06 -18.55 2.41
N ILE A 461 2.60 -17.45 1.91
CA ILE A 461 2.98 -17.29 0.51
C ILE A 461 4.46 -16.98 0.36
N ARG A 462 5.04 -17.43 -0.75
CA ARG A 462 6.45 -17.25 -1.11
C ARG A 462 6.54 -16.68 -2.52
N HIS A 463 7.39 -15.68 -2.71
CA HIS A 463 7.67 -15.14 -4.04
C HIS A 463 8.49 -16.14 -4.86
N LYS A 464 8.12 -16.35 -6.12
CA LYS A 464 8.75 -17.34 -7.02
C LYS A 464 10.21 -17.03 -7.35
N GLY A 465 10.55 -15.75 -7.37
CA GLY A 465 11.90 -15.29 -7.72
C GLY A 465 12.29 -15.60 -9.16
N THR A 466 11.34 -15.80 -10.07
CA THR A 466 11.64 -15.98 -11.50
C THR A 466 11.91 -14.64 -12.18
N ALA A 467 12.59 -14.63 -13.32
CA ALA A 467 13.04 -13.40 -13.98
C ALA A 467 11.90 -12.45 -14.36
N GLU A 468 10.78 -13.01 -14.85
CA GLU A 468 9.56 -12.29 -15.19
C GLU A 468 8.86 -11.66 -13.97
N CYS A 469 9.16 -12.16 -12.77
CA CYS A 469 8.66 -11.68 -11.49
C CYS A 469 9.59 -10.69 -10.78
N ILE A 470 10.64 -10.23 -11.46
CA ILE A 470 11.54 -9.20 -10.95
C ILE A 470 11.38 -7.93 -11.79
N ALA A 471 11.44 -6.78 -11.14
CA ALA A 471 11.38 -5.45 -11.73
C ALA A 471 12.44 -4.53 -11.12
N PRO A 472 12.69 -3.35 -11.71
CA PRO A 472 13.36 -2.27 -11.01
C PRO A 472 12.74 -2.04 -9.63
N ARG A 473 13.60 -1.80 -8.65
CA ARG A 473 13.15 -1.56 -7.28
C ARG A 473 12.48 -0.21 -7.15
N VAL A 474 11.52 -0.15 -6.24
CA VAL A 474 11.08 1.11 -5.67
C VAL A 474 12.18 1.63 -4.73
N THR A 475 12.45 2.92 -4.78
CA THR A 475 13.44 3.56 -3.88
C THR A 475 12.75 4.06 -2.62
N MET A 476 13.52 4.29 -1.56
CA MET A 476 13.00 4.94 -0.35
C MET A 476 13.66 6.30 -0.13
N VAL A 477 12.87 7.25 0.37
CA VAL A 477 13.44 8.49 0.92
C VAL A 477 14.40 8.13 2.05
N GLY A 478 15.57 8.77 2.10
CA GLY A 478 16.58 8.54 3.14
C GLY A 478 17.37 7.23 3.01
N GLU A 479 17.19 6.46 1.94
CA GLU A 479 17.89 5.18 1.75
C GLU A 479 19.42 5.33 1.63
N THR A 480 19.90 6.48 1.17
CA THR A 480 21.35 6.76 1.07
C THR A 480 22.07 6.66 2.42
N CYS A 481 21.37 6.91 3.53
CA CYS A 481 21.91 6.78 4.89
C CYS A 481 22.27 5.33 5.25
N THR A 482 21.58 4.34 4.67
CA THR A 482 21.68 2.94 5.06
C THR A 482 22.24 2.04 3.97
N GLN A 483 22.58 2.60 2.81
CA GLN A 483 23.08 1.84 1.67
C GLN A 483 24.31 0.97 1.99
N ALA A 484 25.14 1.36 2.97
CA ALA A 484 26.36 0.63 3.33
C ALA A 484 26.12 -0.76 3.96
N CYS A 485 24.91 -1.06 4.45
CA CYS A 485 24.58 -2.34 5.09
C CYS A 485 23.54 -3.18 4.34
N LEU A 486 23.24 -2.84 3.07
CA LEU A 486 22.11 -3.40 2.32
C LEU A 486 22.49 -4.33 1.16
#